data_AF-A0A327L2S1-F1
#
_entry.id   AF-A0A327L2S1-F1
#
_cell.length_a   1.000
_cell.length_b   1.000
_cell.length_c   1.000
_cell.angle_alpha   90.00
_cell.angle_beta   90.00
_cell.angle_gamma   90.00
#
_symmetry.space_group_name_H-M   'P 1'
#
loop_
_entity.id
_entity.type
_entity.pdbx_description
1 polymer ?
#
loop_
_entity_poly.entity_id
_entity_poly.type
_entity_poly.pdbx_seq_one_letter_code
_entity_poly.pdbx_strand_id
1 'polypeptide(L)'
;MEQRKRSNAALGAYLRTALGWRKDAPAEERKAIEALAKDLIICGKLGAKAAALKTPKQNHHELAGSPEYKRFAKIISASIKARAPWDAIESESVKALEVLAEQLPVWAAFGAEIRGFGLKSLATIVGEAGDLSNYATVAKLWKRMGVGVVNGKRQGGLAKSASKDEWIEHGYNRQRRSRMWNVGKALIYAGGEYADLYRARKEVERQKAADEGLTVAPAGSIPKKRAAEFRSLGHIEKRAQRVMEKELLKRLWKAWRRASIQVNPEERMPASEILIAAE
;
A
#
# COMPACT_ATOMS: atom_id res chain seq x y z
N MET A 1 10.36 3.57 -5.70
CA MET A 1 11.06 4.28 -6.81
C MET A 1 10.78 3.65 -8.19
N GLU A 2 10.57 4.44 -9.25
CA GLU A 2 10.28 3.97 -10.62
C GLU A 2 11.50 3.36 -11.35
N GLN A 3 12.71 3.89 -11.15
CA GLN A 3 13.92 3.37 -11.81
C GLN A 3 14.20 1.91 -11.43
N ARG A 4 14.04 1.56 -10.15
CA ARG A 4 14.08 0.17 -9.69
C ARG A 4 13.07 -0.73 -10.41
N LYS A 5 11.86 -0.23 -10.67
CA LYS A 5 10.82 -1.01 -11.38
C LYS A 5 11.22 -1.22 -12.84
N ARG A 6 11.72 -0.17 -13.51
CA ARG A 6 12.23 -0.25 -14.88
C ARG A 6 13.34 -1.29 -15.02
N SER A 7 14.32 -1.29 -14.11
CA SER A 7 15.38 -2.31 -14.09
C SER A 7 14.84 -3.74 -13.95
N ASN A 8 13.90 -3.98 -13.03
CA ASN A 8 13.27 -5.30 -12.90
C ASN A 8 12.45 -5.70 -14.15
N ALA A 9 11.75 -4.75 -14.76
CA ALA A 9 10.97 -4.99 -15.96
C ALA A 9 11.87 -5.31 -17.16
N ALA A 10 13.00 -4.61 -17.29
CA ALA A 10 14.01 -4.85 -18.32
C ALA A 10 14.62 -6.25 -18.17
N LEU A 11 15.03 -6.65 -16.95
CA LEU A 11 15.51 -8.01 -16.69
C LEU A 11 14.46 -9.06 -17.06
N GLY A 12 13.21 -8.86 -16.62
CA GLY A 12 12.12 -9.77 -16.94
C GLY A 12 11.83 -9.85 -18.44
N ALA A 13 11.94 -8.75 -19.18
CA ALA A 13 11.79 -8.74 -20.64
C ALA A 13 12.94 -9.50 -21.32
N TYR A 14 14.18 -9.20 -20.94
CA TYR A 14 15.36 -9.90 -21.44
C TYR A 14 15.25 -11.42 -21.25
N LEU A 15 14.91 -11.89 -20.04
CA LEU A 15 14.81 -13.32 -19.75
C LEU A 15 13.72 -13.99 -20.58
N ARG A 16 12.54 -13.35 -20.73
CA ARG A 16 11.46 -13.90 -21.56
C ARG A 16 11.91 -14.03 -23.01
N THR A 17 12.53 -13.00 -23.59
CA THR A 17 13.05 -13.06 -24.96
C THR A 17 14.13 -14.14 -25.11
N ALA A 18 15.07 -14.23 -24.17
CA ALA A 18 16.17 -15.21 -24.21
C ALA A 18 15.71 -16.66 -23.98
N LEU A 19 14.56 -16.86 -23.34
CA LEU A 19 13.88 -18.15 -23.16
C LEU A 19 12.96 -18.49 -24.35
N GLY A 20 12.94 -17.67 -25.41
CA GLY A 20 12.17 -17.95 -26.62
C GLY A 20 10.74 -17.44 -26.62
N TRP A 21 10.37 -16.52 -25.72
CA TRP A 21 9.04 -15.89 -25.76
C TRP A 21 8.84 -15.17 -27.09
N ARG A 22 7.75 -15.49 -27.79
CA ARG A 22 7.33 -14.83 -29.04
C ARG A 22 5.82 -14.61 -29.01
N LYS A 23 5.34 -13.58 -29.73
CA LYS A 23 3.93 -13.18 -29.71
C LYS A 23 3.01 -14.22 -30.37
N ASP A 24 3.51 -14.90 -31.38
CA ASP A 24 2.88 -15.94 -32.18
C ASP A 24 2.91 -17.34 -31.53
N ALA A 25 3.66 -17.51 -30.43
CA ALA A 25 3.67 -18.77 -29.69
C ALA A 25 2.33 -19.07 -28.99
N PRO A 26 1.96 -20.36 -28.83
CA PRO A 26 0.79 -20.79 -28.07
C PRO A 26 0.68 -20.11 -26.70
N ALA A 27 -0.56 -19.81 -26.27
CA ALA A 27 -0.79 -19.08 -25.02
C ALA A 27 -0.23 -19.79 -23.78
N GLU A 28 -0.29 -21.13 -23.76
CA GLU A 28 0.26 -21.93 -22.66
C GLU A 28 1.79 -21.88 -22.62
N GLU A 29 2.45 -21.93 -23.79
CA GLU A 29 3.91 -21.78 -23.88
C GLU A 29 4.36 -20.39 -23.40
N ARG A 30 3.68 -19.32 -23.85
CA ARG A 30 3.98 -17.95 -23.40
C ARG A 30 3.86 -17.81 -21.87
N LYS A 31 2.80 -18.35 -21.27
CA LYS A 31 2.61 -18.35 -19.81
C LYS A 31 3.68 -19.15 -19.09
N ALA A 32 4.09 -20.30 -19.62
CA ALA A 32 5.15 -21.12 -19.05
C ALA A 32 6.50 -20.36 -19.04
N ILE A 33 6.85 -19.70 -20.14
CA ILE A 33 8.07 -18.88 -20.23
C ILE A 33 8.00 -17.67 -19.29
N GLU A 34 6.86 -17.00 -19.20
CA GLU A 34 6.64 -15.89 -18.26
C GLU A 34 6.79 -16.34 -16.79
N ALA A 35 6.26 -17.50 -16.44
CA ALA A 35 6.40 -18.10 -15.12
C ALA A 35 7.86 -18.45 -14.82
N LEU A 36 8.54 -19.14 -15.75
CA LEU A 36 9.95 -19.52 -15.60
C LEU A 36 10.85 -18.28 -15.44
N ALA A 37 10.71 -17.27 -16.29
CA ALA A 37 11.48 -16.03 -16.18
C ALA A 37 11.29 -15.35 -14.82
N LYS A 38 10.06 -15.36 -14.29
CA LYS A 38 9.76 -14.82 -12.96
C LYS A 38 10.42 -15.66 -11.86
N ASP A 39 10.39 -16.98 -11.97
CA ASP A 39 10.97 -17.89 -10.98
C ASP A 39 12.49 -17.83 -10.96
N LEU A 40 13.15 -17.64 -12.12
CA LEU A 40 14.60 -17.39 -12.19
C LEU A 40 15.00 -16.11 -11.46
N ILE A 41 14.23 -15.03 -11.61
CA ILE A 41 14.47 -13.77 -10.88
C ILE A 41 14.26 -13.97 -9.37
N ILE A 42 13.22 -14.72 -8.97
CA ILE A 42 12.95 -15.04 -7.55
C ILE A 42 14.10 -15.87 -6.99
N CYS A 43 14.55 -16.90 -7.71
CA CYS A 43 15.69 -17.73 -7.34
C CYS A 43 16.95 -16.88 -7.14
N GLY A 44 17.27 -15.96 -8.06
CA GLY A 44 18.42 -15.05 -7.90
C GLY A 44 18.30 -14.12 -6.70
N LYS A 45 17.09 -13.60 -6.41
CA LYS A 45 16.84 -12.78 -5.21
C LYS A 45 16.98 -13.60 -3.93
N LEU A 46 16.51 -14.84 -3.94
CA LEU A 46 16.62 -15.75 -2.82
C LEU A 46 18.07 -16.18 -2.62
N GLY A 47 18.82 -16.51 -3.67
CA GLY A 47 20.26 -16.81 -3.58
C GLY A 47 21.08 -15.63 -3.04
N ALA A 48 20.78 -14.41 -3.49
CA ALA A 48 21.36 -13.19 -2.91
C ALA A 48 20.96 -12.97 -1.44
N LYS A 49 19.83 -13.52 -0.99
CA LYS A 49 19.33 -13.48 0.40
C LYS A 49 19.59 -14.75 1.21
N ALA A 50 20.04 -15.86 0.62
CA ALA A 50 20.21 -17.16 1.27
C ALA A 50 21.44 -17.17 2.17
N ALA A 51 22.35 -16.21 2.01
CA ALA A 51 23.30 -15.82 3.05
C ALA A 51 22.62 -15.27 4.33
N ALA A 52 21.29 -15.05 4.35
CA ALA A 52 20.56 -14.38 5.44
C ALA A 52 19.16 -14.98 5.79
N LEU A 53 18.68 -16.09 5.20
CA LEU A 53 17.33 -16.65 5.49
C LEU A 53 17.32 -18.19 5.55
N LYS A 54 16.71 -18.74 6.62
CA LYS A 54 16.79 -20.15 7.05
C LYS A 54 15.92 -21.18 6.31
N THR A 55 15.00 -20.82 5.40
CA THR A 55 14.26 -21.84 4.61
C THR A 55 13.57 -21.26 3.36
N PRO A 56 14.08 -21.53 2.13
CA PRO A 56 13.35 -21.23 0.89
C PRO A 56 12.23 -22.24 0.64
N LYS A 57 11.15 -21.83 -0.05
CA LYS A 57 10.09 -22.75 -0.53
C LYS A 57 10.70 -23.83 -1.45
N GLN A 58 10.26 -25.09 -1.27
CA GLN A 58 10.84 -26.30 -1.89
C GLN A 58 11.19 -26.18 -3.39
N ASN A 59 10.36 -25.55 -4.22
CA ASN A 59 10.53 -25.54 -5.68
C ASN A 59 11.68 -24.63 -6.20
N HIS A 60 12.21 -23.70 -5.40
CA HIS A 60 13.25 -22.76 -5.90
C HIS A 60 14.68 -23.28 -5.75
N HIS A 61 14.89 -24.32 -4.93
CA HIS A 61 16.21 -24.91 -4.69
C HIS A 61 16.65 -25.77 -5.87
N GLU A 62 15.72 -26.52 -6.47
CA GLU A 62 15.93 -27.29 -7.70
C GLU A 62 16.26 -26.37 -8.88
N LEU A 63 15.53 -25.24 -9.00
CA LEU A 63 15.76 -24.26 -10.05
C LEU A 63 17.14 -23.60 -9.96
N ALA A 64 17.70 -23.42 -8.77
CA ALA A 64 19.05 -22.86 -8.59
C ALA A 64 20.14 -23.75 -9.22
N GLY A 65 19.90 -25.06 -9.31
CA GLY A 65 20.79 -26.02 -9.96
C GLY A 65 20.57 -26.16 -11.47
N SER A 66 19.49 -25.60 -12.01
CA SER A 66 19.04 -25.84 -13.39
C SER A 66 20.01 -25.22 -14.42
N PRO A 67 20.11 -25.82 -15.62
CA PRO A 67 20.89 -25.25 -16.73
C PRO A 67 20.46 -23.82 -17.08
N GLU A 68 19.16 -23.55 -17.04
CA GLU A 68 18.56 -22.24 -17.34
C GLU A 68 19.00 -21.20 -16.32
N TYR A 69 18.97 -21.53 -15.02
CA TYR A 69 19.46 -20.60 -14.01
C TYR A 69 20.96 -20.36 -14.13
N LYS A 70 21.77 -21.42 -14.31
CA LYS A 70 23.22 -21.27 -14.51
C LYS A 70 23.55 -20.38 -15.71
N ARG A 71 22.80 -20.51 -16.81
CA ARG A 71 22.92 -19.67 -18.01
C ARG A 71 22.71 -18.18 -17.71
N PHE A 72 21.74 -17.84 -16.86
CA PHE A 72 21.37 -16.45 -16.58
C PHE A 72 21.86 -15.92 -15.21
N ALA A 73 22.54 -16.73 -14.41
CA ALA A 73 22.90 -16.39 -13.03
C ALA A 73 23.70 -15.07 -12.94
N LYS A 74 24.69 -14.87 -13.82
CA LYS A 74 25.52 -13.67 -13.84
C LYS A 74 24.70 -12.41 -14.11
N ILE A 75 23.83 -12.43 -15.13
CA ILE A 75 23.02 -11.26 -15.49
C ILE A 75 21.92 -10.96 -14.46
N ILE A 76 21.31 -12.01 -13.89
CA ILE A 76 20.33 -11.88 -12.80
C ILE A 76 21.01 -11.25 -11.58
N SER A 77 22.18 -11.75 -11.17
CA SER A 77 22.95 -11.21 -10.05
C SER A 77 23.35 -9.75 -10.30
N ALA A 78 23.92 -9.42 -11.46
CA ALA A 78 24.31 -8.06 -11.79
C ALA A 78 23.12 -7.09 -11.75
N SER A 79 21.98 -7.50 -12.31
CA SER A 79 20.74 -6.71 -12.29
C SER A 79 20.17 -6.52 -10.89
N ILE A 80 20.29 -7.52 -10.01
CA ILE A 80 19.89 -7.39 -8.60
C ILE A 80 20.81 -6.43 -7.87
N LYS A 81 22.14 -6.54 -8.05
CA LYS A 81 23.13 -5.67 -7.42
C LYS A 81 22.97 -4.21 -7.86
N ALA A 82 22.66 -3.97 -9.14
CA ALA A 82 22.40 -2.63 -9.67
C ALA A 82 21.20 -1.92 -9.01
N ARG A 83 20.38 -2.64 -8.23
CA ARG A 83 19.28 -2.05 -7.47
C ARG A 83 19.68 -1.47 -6.13
N ALA A 84 20.81 -1.91 -5.57
CA ALA A 84 21.21 -1.54 -4.22
C ALA A 84 21.29 -0.01 -4.01
N PRO A 85 21.83 0.81 -4.93
CA PRO A 85 21.84 2.26 -4.77
C PRO A 85 20.43 2.85 -4.70
N TRP A 86 19.49 2.34 -5.51
CA TRP A 86 18.11 2.81 -5.50
C TRP A 86 17.37 2.43 -4.23
N ASP A 87 17.62 1.23 -3.71
CA ASP A 87 17.05 0.79 -2.44
C ASP A 87 17.64 1.60 -1.26
N ALA A 88 18.93 1.98 -1.33
CA ALA A 88 19.58 2.85 -0.35
C ALA A 88 18.97 4.26 -0.34
N ILE A 89 18.85 4.91 -1.49
CA ILE A 89 18.22 6.24 -1.61
C ILE A 89 16.78 6.23 -1.07
N GLU A 90 15.99 5.21 -1.41
CA GLU A 90 14.61 5.06 -0.89
C GLU A 90 14.60 4.86 0.63
N SER A 91 15.55 4.08 1.18
CA SER A 91 15.67 3.86 2.62
C SER A 91 16.10 5.13 3.37
N GLU A 92 17.07 5.88 2.84
CA GLU A 92 17.56 7.13 3.43
C GLU A 92 16.46 8.20 3.43
N SER A 93 15.73 8.33 2.32
CA SER A 93 14.58 9.23 2.23
C SER A 93 13.50 8.88 3.26
N VAL A 94 13.22 7.59 3.46
CA VAL A 94 12.25 7.15 4.48
C VAL A 94 12.73 7.50 5.88
N LYS A 95 14.01 7.26 6.20
CA LYS A 95 14.57 7.63 7.52
C LYS A 95 14.49 9.14 7.77
N ALA A 96 14.85 9.96 6.78
CA ALA A 96 14.74 11.41 6.89
C ALA A 96 13.28 11.86 7.15
N LEU A 97 12.31 11.26 6.46
CA LEU A 97 10.90 11.51 6.68
C LEU A 97 10.43 11.07 8.08
N GLU A 98 10.95 9.98 8.62
CA GLU A 98 10.64 9.52 9.98
C GLU A 98 11.17 10.51 11.03
N VAL A 99 12.40 10.99 10.87
CA VAL A 99 12.99 12.03 11.74
C VAL A 99 12.15 13.31 11.73
N LEU A 100 11.75 13.79 10.55
CA LEU A 100 10.88 14.97 10.43
C LEU A 100 9.50 14.75 11.05
N ALA A 101 8.92 13.55 10.88
CA ALA A 101 7.63 13.23 11.47
C ALA A 101 7.67 13.12 13.00
N GLU A 102 8.80 12.72 13.57
CA GLU A 102 9.00 12.62 15.02
C GLU A 102 9.01 14.00 15.69
N GLN A 103 9.49 15.02 14.99
CA GLN A 103 9.49 16.41 15.46
C GLN A 103 8.09 17.03 15.51
N LEU A 104 7.09 16.41 14.88
CA LEU A 104 5.72 16.94 14.91
C LEU A 104 5.12 16.74 16.31
N PRO A 105 4.55 17.79 16.94
CA PRO A 105 3.96 17.68 18.28
C PRO A 105 2.89 16.58 18.41
N VAL A 106 2.17 16.30 17.32
CA VAL A 106 1.17 15.22 17.27
C VAL A 106 1.75 13.83 17.51
N TRP A 107 3.05 13.62 17.23
CA TRP A 107 3.68 12.33 17.43
C TRP A 107 3.72 12.00 18.92
N ALA A 108 4.30 12.88 19.74
CA ALA A 108 4.32 12.73 21.18
C ALA A 108 2.89 12.72 21.78
N ALA A 109 2.01 13.61 21.29
CA ALA A 109 0.67 13.77 21.86
C ALA A 109 -0.34 12.67 21.48
N PHE A 110 -0.03 11.81 20.49
CA PHE A 110 -0.99 10.82 19.98
C PHE A 110 -0.33 9.63 19.28
N GLY A 111 0.62 9.87 18.39
CA GLY A 111 1.15 8.84 17.51
C GLY A 111 1.93 7.74 18.25
N ALA A 112 2.76 8.12 19.22
CA ALA A 112 3.72 7.24 19.88
C ALA A 112 3.06 6.07 20.66
N GLU A 113 1.85 6.27 21.16
CA GLU A 113 1.13 5.27 21.97
C GLU A 113 0.37 4.24 21.10
N ILE A 114 0.19 4.52 19.80
CA ILE A 114 -0.64 3.68 18.95
C ILE A 114 0.17 2.52 18.39
N ARG A 115 -0.13 1.33 18.92
CA ARG A 115 0.44 0.06 18.43
C ARG A 115 0.19 -0.11 16.93
N GLY A 116 1.27 -0.26 16.16
CA GLY A 116 1.25 -0.42 14.70
C GLY A 116 1.19 0.88 13.90
N PHE A 117 1.13 2.04 14.55
CA PHE A 117 1.24 3.34 13.90
C PHE A 117 2.64 3.92 14.13
N GLY A 118 3.56 3.66 13.21
CA GLY A 118 4.93 4.20 13.27
C GLY A 118 5.09 5.57 12.61
N LEU A 119 6.27 6.17 12.82
CA LEU A 119 6.69 7.44 12.20
C LEU A 119 6.50 7.44 10.68
N LYS A 120 6.85 6.36 9.98
CA LYS A 120 6.59 6.24 8.54
C LYS A 120 5.12 6.39 8.16
N SER A 121 4.20 5.87 8.97
CA SER A 121 2.76 6.00 8.73
C SER A 121 2.32 7.45 8.92
N LEU A 122 2.81 8.13 9.95
CA LEU A 122 2.57 9.55 10.17
C LEU A 122 3.12 10.39 9.01
N ALA A 123 4.40 10.21 8.67
CA ALA A 123 5.06 10.87 7.55
C ALA A 123 4.33 10.64 6.22
N THR A 124 3.83 9.43 5.99
CA THR A 124 3.03 9.12 4.79
C THR A 124 1.72 9.90 4.76
N ILE A 125 1.02 10.03 5.88
CA ILE A 125 -0.24 10.79 5.94
C ILE A 125 0.04 12.28 5.75
N VAL A 126 1.02 12.83 6.45
CA VAL A 126 1.39 14.25 6.38
C VAL A 126 1.93 14.60 4.99
N GLY A 127 2.79 13.78 4.39
CA GLY A 127 3.29 14.00 3.04
C GLY A 127 2.19 13.99 1.96
N GLU A 128 1.08 13.29 2.19
CA GLU A 128 -0.08 13.33 1.29
C GLU A 128 -1.07 14.46 1.57
N ALA A 129 -1.27 14.79 2.84
CA ALA A 129 -2.31 15.69 3.28
C ALA A 129 -1.83 17.11 3.58
N GLY A 130 -0.54 17.31 3.83
CA GLY A 130 0.05 18.52 4.39
C GLY A 130 -0.36 18.72 5.86
N ASP A 131 -0.37 19.98 6.29
CA ASP A 131 -0.89 20.37 7.60
C ASP A 131 -2.38 20.01 7.72
N LEU A 132 -2.70 19.17 8.71
CA LEU A 132 -4.05 18.68 8.94
C LEU A 132 -5.01 19.76 9.49
N SER A 133 -4.48 20.87 10.01
CA SER A 133 -5.24 22.03 10.47
C SER A 133 -6.01 22.71 9.33
N ASN A 134 -5.49 22.64 8.11
CA ASN A 134 -6.08 23.21 6.90
C ASN A 134 -7.38 22.52 6.46
N TYR A 135 -7.71 21.36 7.04
CA TYR A 135 -8.98 20.68 6.77
C TYR A 135 -10.05 21.16 7.76
N ALA A 136 -11.02 21.93 7.24
CA ALA A 136 -12.15 22.43 8.04
C ALA A 136 -12.97 21.32 8.72
N THR A 137 -13.09 20.15 8.08
CA THR A 137 -13.74 18.97 8.64
C THR A 137 -12.94 17.72 8.32
N VAL A 138 -13.03 16.71 9.20
CA VAL A 138 -12.41 15.40 8.98
C VAL A 138 -12.88 14.74 7.67
N ALA A 139 -14.11 15.02 7.21
CA ALA A 139 -14.63 14.49 5.96
C ALA A 139 -13.80 14.95 4.74
N LYS A 140 -13.27 16.18 4.75
CA LYS A 140 -12.36 16.67 3.71
C LYS A 140 -11.03 15.90 3.72
N LEU A 141 -10.49 15.59 4.91
CA LEU A 141 -9.30 14.75 5.04
C LEU A 141 -9.56 13.31 4.55
N TRP A 142 -10.72 12.73 4.88
CA TRP A 142 -11.11 11.42 4.36
C TRP A 142 -11.19 11.41 2.82
N LYS A 143 -11.73 12.46 2.21
CA LYS A 143 -11.75 12.63 0.75
C LYS A 143 -10.33 12.73 0.17
N ARG A 144 -9.44 13.50 0.81
CA ARG A 144 -8.03 13.60 0.40
C ARG A 144 -7.33 12.24 0.40
N MET A 145 -7.53 11.45 1.46
CA MET A 145 -6.89 10.15 1.68
C MET A 145 -7.56 8.97 0.96
N GLY A 146 -8.60 9.22 0.16
CA GLY A 146 -9.23 8.18 -0.65
C GLY A 146 -10.22 7.29 0.10
N VAL A 147 -10.57 7.62 1.34
CA VAL A 147 -11.46 6.83 2.21
C VAL A 147 -12.84 7.47 2.38
N GLY A 148 -13.08 8.64 1.80
CA GLY A 148 -14.33 9.37 1.84
C GLY A 148 -15.53 8.66 1.20
N VAL A 149 -16.70 9.27 1.38
CA VAL A 149 -17.95 8.98 0.68
C VAL A 149 -18.35 10.27 -0.03
N VAL A 150 -18.68 10.17 -1.32
CA VAL A 150 -19.10 11.30 -2.16
C VAL A 150 -20.39 10.88 -2.84
N ASN A 151 -21.45 11.67 -2.71
CA ASN A 151 -22.79 11.40 -3.28
C ASN A 151 -23.30 9.98 -2.95
N GLY A 152 -23.22 9.60 -1.67
CA GLY A 152 -23.63 8.29 -1.17
C GLY A 152 -22.72 7.11 -1.59
N LYS A 153 -21.75 7.33 -2.48
CA LYS A 153 -20.85 6.29 -2.98
C LYS A 153 -19.48 6.36 -2.32
N ARG A 154 -18.89 5.20 -2.05
CA ARG A 154 -17.51 5.13 -1.55
C ARG A 154 -16.55 5.71 -2.58
N GLN A 155 -15.55 6.46 -2.15
CA GLN A 155 -14.52 6.98 -3.07
C GLN A 155 -13.80 5.83 -3.81
N GLY A 156 -13.64 5.98 -5.12
CA GLY A 156 -13.15 4.94 -6.04
C GLY A 156 -14.16 3.80 -6.31
N GLY A 157 -15.45 4.03 -6.08
CA GLY A 157 -16.55 3.06 -6.29
C GLY A 157 -17.54 3.46 -7.38
N LEU A 158 -17.17 4.34 -8.30
CA LEU A 158 -18.02 4.71 -9.43
C LEU A 158 -18.16 3.55 -10.43
N ALA A 159 -19.25 3.54 -11.18
CA ALA A 159 -19.49 2.57 -12.24
C ALA A 159 -18.51 2.78 -13.40
N LYS A 160 -18.34 1.75 -14.25
CA LYS A 160 -17.49 1.87 -15.46
C LYS A 160 -18.02 2.91 -16.45
N SER A 161 -19.31 3.19 -16.42
CA SER A 161 -20.00 4.19 -17.24
C SER A 161 -19.95 5.61 -16.67
N ALA A 162 -19.28 5.83 -15.53
CA ALA A 162 -19.22 7.15 -14.92
C ALA A 162 -18.43 8.14 -15.77
N SER A 163 -18.91 9.38 -15.83
CA SER A 163 -18.33 10.45 -16.63
C SER A 163 -16.97 10.91 -16.09
N LYS A 164 -16.21 11.60 -16.93
CA LYS A 164 -14.95 12.22 -16.51
C LYS A 164 -15.16 13.19 -15.34
N ASP A 165 -16.23 13.98 -15.38
CA ASP A 165 -16.54 14.97 -14.35
C ASP A 165 -16.91 14.32 -13.02
N GLU A 166 -17.67 13.21 -13.05
CA GLU A 166 -17.93 12.41 -11.85
C GLU A 166 -16.62 11.91 -11.22
N TRP A 167 -15.66 11.46 -12.03
CA TRP A 167 -14.34 11.02 -11.53
C TRP A 167 -13.51 12.16 -10.94
N ILE A 168 -13.56 13.35 -11.56
CA ILE A 168 -12.90 14.56 -11.06
C ILE A 168 -13.51 14.96 -9.71
N GLU A 169 -14.84 15.02 -9.61
CA GLU A 169 -15.55 15.36 -8.38
C GLU A 169 -15.23 14.37 -7.26
N HIS A 170 -15.19 13.07 -7.58
CA HIS A 170 -14.81 12.02 -6.65
C HIS A 170 -13.39 12.22 -6.11
N GLY A 171 -12.50 12.87 -6.86
CA GLY A 171 -11.14 13.20 -6.47
C GLY A 171 -10.31 11.96 -6.08
N TYR A 172 -10.64 10.79 -6.64
CA TYR A 172 -10.03 9.52 -6.23
C TYR A 172 -8.59 9.41 -6.74
N ASN A 173 -7.64 9.31 -5.81
CA ASN A 173 -6.24 9.01 -6.13
C ASN A 173 -5.89 7.58 -5.67
N ARG A 174 -5.61 6.69 -6.63
CA ARG A 174 -5.27 5.28 -6.37
C ARG A 174 -4.01 5.12 -5.52
N GLN A 175 -2.99 5.96 -5.74
CA GLN A 175 -1.72 5.88 -5.01
C GLN A 175 -1.93 6.25 -3.54
N ARG A 176 -2.64 7.36 -3.26
CA ARG A 176 -3.03 7.75 -1.90
C ARG A 176 -3.82 6.67 -1.18
N ARG A 177 -4.82 6.11 -1.86
CA ARG A 177 -5.63 5.03 -1.29
C ARG A 177 -4.76 3.82 -0.94
N SER A 178 -3.80 3.48 -1.81
CA SER A 178 -2.86 2.37 -1.58
C SER A 178 -1.92 2.64 -0.40
N ARG A 179 -1.44 3.88 -0.24
CA ARG A 179 -0.62 4.29 0.90
C ARG A 179 -1.42 4.15 2.20
N MET A 180 -2.65 4.69 2.24
CA MET A 180 -3.55 4.56 3.39
C MET A 180 -3.89 3.10 3.70
N TRP A 181 -4.05 2.26 2.66
CA TRP A 181 -4.26 0.82 2.83
C TRP A 181 -3.11 0.16 3.60
N ASN A 182 -1.87 0.50 3.25
CA ASN A 182 -0.69 -0.06 3.92
C ASN A 182 -0.59 0.41 5.37
N VAL A 183 -0.93 1.67 5.66
CA VAL A 183 -1.04 2.18 7.04
C VAL A 183 -2.07 1.35 7.82
N GLY A 184 -3.25 1.12 7.25
CA GLY A 184 -4.28 0.29 7.87
C GLY A 184 -3.84 -1.17 8.09
N LYS A 185 -3.10 -1.76 7.15
CA LYS A 185 -2.57 -3.11 7.29
C LYS A 185 -1.54 -3.23 8.41
N ALA A 186 -0.69 -2.21 8.60
CA ALA A 186 0.27 -2.19 9.69
C ALA A 186 -0.43 -2.24 11.06
N LEU A 187 -1.49 -1.44 11.24
CA LEU A 187 -2.33 -1.46 12.45
C LEU A 187 -2.96 -2.83 12.70
N ILE A 188 -3.59 -3.42 11.68
CA ILE A 188 -4.26 -4.72 11.79
C ILE A 188 -3.27 -5.82 12.19
N TYR A 189 -2.07 -5.84 11.59
CA TYR A 189 -1.07 -6.87 11.86
C TYR A 189 -0.35 -6.68 13.20
N ALA A 190 -0.18 -5.43 13.64
CA ALA A 190 0.41 -5.16 14.95
C ALA A 190 -0.51 -5.56 16.11
N GLY A 191 -1.84 -5.58 15.89
CA GLY A 191 -2.83 -5.81 16.92
C GLY A 191 -3.23 -4.53 17.68
N GLY A 192 -3.87 -4.67 18.84
CA GLY A 192 -4.33 -3.54 19.66
C GLY A 192 -5.65 -2.92 19.20
N GLU A 193 -5.95 -1.73 19.72
CA GLU A 193 -7.26 -1.06 19.63
C GLU A 193 -7.80 -0.99 18.19
N TYR A 194 -6.98 -0.60 17.21
CA TYR A 194 -7.43 -0.50 15.82
C TYR A 194 -7.68 -1.87 15.17
N ALA A 195 -6.92 -2.90 15.55
CA ALA A 195 -7.18 -4.26 15.09
C ALA A 195 -8.49 -4.79 15.68
N ASP A 196 -8.83 -4.43 16.92
CA ASP A 196 -10.08 -4.80 17.57
C ASP A 196 -11.26 -4.07 16.94
N LEU A 197 -11.14 -2.76 16.67
CA LEU A 197 -12.12 -1.99 15.91
C LEU A 197 -12.37 -2.63 14.52
N TYR A 198 -11.30 -3.07 13.85
CA TYR A 198 -11.40 -3.78 12.58
C TYR A 198 -12.16 -5.10 12.71
N ARG A 199 -11.82 -5.95 13.69
CA ARG A 199 -12.50 -7.25 13.92
C ARG A 199 -13.96 -7.06 14.27
N ALA A 200 -14.27 -6.18 15.22
CA ALA A 200 -15.65 -5.83 15.59
C ALA A 200 -16.43 -5.33 14.35
N ARG A 201 -15.80 -4.51 13.50
CA ARG A 201 -16.45 -4.05 12.28
C ARG A 201 -16.65 -5.16 11.26
N LYS A 202 -15.79 -6.18 11.17
CA LYS A 202 -16.04 -7.34 10.29
C LYS A 202 -17.33 -8.04 10.67
N GLU A 203 -17.62 -8.20 11.97
CA GLU A 203 -18.87 -8.83 12.41
C GLU A 203 -20.09 -7.99 12.06
N VAL A 204 -20.03 -6.68 12.24
CA VAL A 204 -21.11 -5.77 11.77
C VAL A 204 -21.33 -5.89 10.26
N GLU A 205 -20.27 -5.97 9.45
CA GLU A 205 -20.41 -6.11 8.00
C GLU A 205 -20.90 -7.51 7.58
N ARG A 206 -20.62 -8.56 8.37
CA ARG A 206 -21.21 -9.90 8.16
C ARG A 206 -22.69 -9.90 8.49
N GLN A 207 -23.09 -9.29 9.60
CA GLN A 207 -24.50 -9.17 9.96
C GLN A 207 -25.27 -8.41 8.90
N LYS A 208 -24.76 -7.26 8.44
CA LYS A 208 -25.36 -6.52 7.32
C LYS A 208 -25.48 -7.35 6.03
N ALA A 209 -24.52 -8.24 5.77
CA ALA A 209 -24.64 -9.14 4.62
C ALA A 209 -25.82 -10.11 4.82
N ALA A 210 -25.95 -10.70 6.01
CA ALA A 210 -27.05 -11.58 6.36
C ALA A 210 -28.41 -10.87 6.31
N ASP A 211 -28.50 -9.64 6.83
CA ASP A 211 -29.71 -8.81 6.80
C ASP A 211 -30.13 -8.47 5.35
N GLU A 212 -29.17 -8.34 4.45
CA GLU A 212 -29.39 -8.16 3.01
C GLU A 212 -29.66 -9.49 2.26
N GLY A 213 -29.74 -10.63 2.98
CA GLY A 213 -29.96 -11.97 2.40
C GLY A 213 -28.75 -12.53 1.66
N LEU A 214 -27.54 -11.99 1.88
CA LEU A 214 -26.32 -12.37 1.17
C LEU A 214 -25.49 -13.39 1.95
N THR A 215 -25.02 -14.42 1.25
CA THR A 215 -24.09 -15.41 1.83
C THR A 215 -22.64 -14.89 1.79
N VAL A 216 -21.92 -14.98 2.91
CA VAL A 216 -20.51 -14.58 2.97
C VAL A 216 -19.60 -15.76 2.65
N ALA A 217 -18.78 -15.65 1.59
CA ALA A 217 -17.90 -16.73 1.15
C ALA A 217 -16.53 -16.23 0.63
N PRO A 218 -15.50 -17.08 0.58
CA PRO A 218 -14.24 -16.77 -0.11
C PRO A 218 -14.48 -16.49 -1.59
N ALA A 219 -13.77 -15.51 -2.17
CA ALA A 219 -14.01 -15.08 -3.55
C ALA A 219 -13.83 -16.19 -4.59
N GLY A 220 -12.90 -17.13 -4.36
CA GLY A 220 -12.68 -18.28 -5.24
C GLY A 220 -13.78 -19.33 -5.20
N SER A 221 -14.62 -19.33 -4.15
CA SER A 221 -15.71 -20.28 -3.94
C SER A 221 -17.06 -19.76 -4.45
N ILE A 222 -17.14 -18.49 -4.88
CA ILE A 222 -18.40 -17.87 -5.35
C ILE A 222 -18.61 -18.20 -6.84
N PRO A 223 -19.71 -18.89 -7.21
CA PRO A 223 -20.03 -19.13 -8.61
C PRO A 223 -20.33 -17.82 -9.34
N LYS A 224 -19.70 -17.59 -10.50
CA LYS A 224 -19.91 -16.36 -11.30
C LYS A 224 -21.38 -16.07 -11.61
N LYS A 225 -22.17 -17.12 -11.91
CA LYS A 225 -23.60 -17.00 -12.25
C LYS A 225 -24.47 -16.59 -11.06
N ARG A 226 -24.00 -16.80 -9.82
CA ARG A 226 -24.73 -16.50 -8.58
C ARG A 226 -24.10 -15.37 -7.79
N ALA A 227 -23.21 -14.57 -8.39
CA ALA A 227 -22.43 -13.57 -7.67
C ALA A 227 -23.28 -12.51 -6.93
N ALA A 228 -24.52 -12.27 -7.38
CA ALA A 228 -25.45 -11.33 -6.74
C ALA A 228 -25.93 -11.81 -5.35
N GLU A 229 -25.91 -13.13 -5.08
CA GLU A 229 -26.36 -13.74 -3.82
C GLU A 229 -25.26 -13.74 -2.74
N PHE A 230 -24.05 -13.26 -3.06
CA PHE A 230 -22.89 -13.38 -2.18
C PHE A 230 -22.21 -12.06 -1.88
N ARG A 231 -21.68 -11.96 -0.65
CA ARG A 231 -20.71 -10.94 -0.27
C ARG A 231 -19.37 -11.60 0.02
N SER A 232 -18.38 -11.38 -0.85
CA SER A 232 -17.06 -11.98 -0.63
C SER A 232 -16.42 -11.56 0.71
N LEU A 233 -15.64 -12.45 1.33
CA LEU A 233 -14.83 -12.11 2.52
C LEU A 233 -13.93 -10.88 2.27
N GLY A 234 -13.40 -10.74 1.05
CA GLY A 234 -12.62 -9.57 0.66
C GLY A 234 -13.43 -8.25 0.67
N HIS A 235 -14.75 -8.29 0.44
CA HIS A 235 -15.61 -7.12 0.60
C HIS A 235 -15.77 -6.73 2.07
N ILE A 236 -16.00 -7.73 2.94
CA ILE A 236 -16.10 -7.53 4.40
C ILE A 236 -14.82 -6.86 4.93
N GLU A 237 -13.66 -7.40 4.58
CA GLU A 237 -12.37 -6.85 5.02
C GLU A 237 -12.14 -5.42 4.55
N LYS A 238 -12.39 -5.14 3.26
CA LYS A 238 -12.20 -3.79 2.70
C LYS A 238 -13.11 -2.75 3.35
N ARG A 239 -14.35 -3.13 3.69
CA ARG A 239 -15.30 -2.24 4.38
C ARG A 239 -14.89 -2.01 5.83
N ALA A 240 -14.56 -3.07 6.56
CA ALA A 240 -14.09 -2.99 7.94
C ALA A 240 -12.82 -2.15 8.07
N GLN A 241 -11.82 -2.41 7.23
CA GLN A 241 -10.58 -1.65 7.22
C GLN A 241 -10.82 -0.17 6.90
N ARG A 242 -11.73 0.16 5.98
CA ARG A 242 -12.04 1.56 5.66
C ARG A 242 -12.61 2.32 6.86
N VAL A 243 -13.45 1.68 7.68
CA VAL A 243 -14.00 2.30 8.90
C VAL A 243 -12.90 2.55 9.92
N MET A 244 -12.03 1.57 10.14
CA MET A 244 -10.88 1.71 11.02
C MET A 244 -9.92 2.82 10.55
N GLU A 245 -9.59 2.87 9.26
CA GLU A 245 -8.77 3.94 8.66
C GLU A 245 -9.40 5.33 8.85
N LYS A 246 -10.74 5.44 8.72
CA LYS A 246 -11.45 6.70 8.99
C LYS A 246 -11.33 7.13 10.45
N GLU A 247 -11.44 6.19 11.39
CA GLU A 247 -11.33 6.48 12.81
C GLU A 247 -9.90 6.92 13.19
N LEU A 248 -8.88 6.29 12.60
CA LEU A 248 -7.49 6.76 12.72
C LEU A 248 -7.35 8.21 12.27
N LEU A 249 -7.77 8.52 11.05
CA LEU A 249 -7.66 9.88 10.50
C LEU A 249 -8.45 10.91 11.31
N LYS A 250 -9.58 10.51 11.88
CA LYS A 250 -10.41 11.35 12.75
C LYS A 250 -9.70 11.66 14.07
N ARG A 251 -9.15 10.64 14.75
CA ARG A 251 -8.42 10.84 16.01
C ARG A 251 -7.15 11.64 15.77
N LEU A 252 -6.40 11.33 14.70
CA LEU A 252 -5.21 12.07 14.29
C LEU A 252 -5.53 13.54 13.99
N TRP A 253 -6.58 13.82 13.21
CA TRP A 253 -6.98 15.21 12.90
C TRP A 253 -7.36 16.00 14.15
N LYS A 254 -8.07 15.37 15.10
CA LYS A 254 -8.40 16.01 16.39
C LYS A 254 -7.14 16.28 17.22
N ALA A 255 -6.25 15.29 17.34
CA ALA A 255 -4.99 15.42 18.09
C ALA A 255 -4.09 16.50 17.48
N TRP A 256 -3.97 16.52 16.16
CA TRP A 256 -3.20 17.53 15.43
C TRP A 256 -3.65 18.94 15.75
N ARG A 257 -4.96 19.21 15.69
CA ARG A 257 -5.50 20.54 15.98
C ARG A 257 -5.31 20.94 17.43
N ARG A 258 -5.42 20.00 18.38
CA ARG A 258 -5.13 20.27 19.80
C ARG A 258 -3.67 20.65 20.00
N ALA A 259 -2.75 19.87 19.44
CA ALA A 259 -1.32 20.13 19.53
C ALA A 259 -0.95 21.46 18.83
N SER A 260 -1.58 21.78 17.70
CA SER A 260 -1.34 23.02 16.95
C SER A 260 -1.91 24.28 17.61
N ILE A 261 -2.83 24.13 18.57
CA ILE A 261 -3.35 25.25 19.40
C ILE A 261 -2.42 25.49 20.59
N GLN A 262 -1.76 24.44 21.09
CA GLN A 262 -0.83 24.54 22.23
C GLN A 262 0.53 25.14 21.83
N VAL A 263 0.94 24.98 20.57
CA VAL A 263 2.06 25.74 19.99
C VAL A 263 1.52 27.11 19.59
N ASN A 264 1.97 28.15 20.28
CA ASN A 264 1.44 29.52 20.24
C ASN A 264 1.28 30.06 18.79
N PRO A 265 0.20 30.78 18.42
CA PRO A 265 0.03 31.30 17.05
C PRO A 265 1.17 32.23 16.60
N GLU A 266 1.82 32.91 17.54
CA GLU A 266 2.94 33.83 17.31
C GLU A 266 4.28 33.11 17.04
N GLU A 267 4.42 31.83 17.41
CA GLU A 267 5.61 31.01 17.16
C GLU A 267 5.53 30.19 15.86
N ARG A 268 4.41 30.29 15.12
CA ARG A 268 4.34 29.73 13.77
C ARG A 268 5.22 30.58 12.86
N MET A 269 6.43 30.10 12.58
CA MET A 269 7.29 30.69 11.57
C MET A 269 6.46 30.96 10.30
N PRO A 270 6.46 32.21 9.80
CA PRO A 270 5.70 32.55 8.60
C PRO A 270 6.19 31.70 7.44
N ALA A 271 5.27 31.30 6.55
CA ALA A 271 5.57 30.41 5.42
C ALA A 271 6.70 30.92 4.50
N SER A 272 7.03 32.22 4.57
CA SER A 272 8.16 32.86 3.91
C SER A 272 9.54 32.41 4.44
N GLU A 273 9.66 32.00 5.70
CA GLU A 273 10.94 31.60 6.29
C GLU A 273 11.28 30.12 6.06
N ILE A 274 10.28 29.28 5.77
CA ILE A 274 10.49 27.85 5.45
C ILE A 274 11.25 27.69 4.12
N LEU A 275 11.17 28.67 3.22
CA LEU A 275 11.87 28.66 1.94
C LEU A 275 13.35 29.12 2.02
N ILE A 276 13.74 29.82 3.10
CA ILE A 276 15.10 30.36 3.25
C ILE A 276 16.04 29.36 3.96
N ALA A 277 15.50 28.44 4.76
CA ALA A 277 16.30 27.43 5.46
C ALA A 277 16.64 26.19 4.61
N ALA A 278 16.34 26.21 3.30
CA ALA A 278 16.55 25.10 2.37
C ALA A 278 17.57 25.43 1.24
N GLU A 279 18.27 26.56 1.34
CA GLU A 279 19.47 26.90 0.54
C GLU A 279 20.73 26.70 1.37
#